data_AF-A0A1F3C9N3-F1
#
_entry.id   AF-A0A1F3C9N3-F1
#
_cell.length_a   1.000
_cell.length_b   1.000
_cell.length_c   1.000
_cell.angle_alpha   90.00
_cell.angle_beta   90.00
_cell.angle_gamma   90.00
#
_symmetry.space_group_name_H-M   'P 1'
#
loop_
_entity.id
_entity.type
_entity.pdbx_description
1 polymer ?
#
loop_
_entity_poly.entity_id
_entity_poly.type
_entity_poly.pdbx_seq_one_letter_code
_entity_poly.pdbx_strand_id
1 'polypeptide(L)'
;MTTKILVTYSSQTGSTADIAETIGEILSDNGAQVEVRLMHNVKDLSSYNAIVIGSAIQSAKWLPEALQFIEIHKEILAQKPVAIFSVCMTLAMKNGEKYKHNISDWLNPVRKLVKPVSEEIFAGVLNIGQIESFIQRIKFRISVAVGVWKEGDHRNWEAIEKWANSLNSKFSNTNK
;
A
#
# COMPACT_ATOMS: atom_id res chain seq x y z
N MET A 1 -27.25 -5.86 -0.67
CA MET A 1 -26.68 -4.51 -0.84
C MET A 1 -25.27 -4.68 -1.38
N THR A 2 -24.89 -3.90 -2.38
CA THR A 2 -23.53 -3.92 -2.93
C THR A 2 -22.57 -3.26 -1.94
N THR A 3 -21.49 -3.92 -1.55
CA THR A 3 -20.48 -3.36 -0.64
C THR A 3 -19.74 -2.23 -1.36
N LYS A 4 -19.79 -1.01 -0.81
CA LYS A 4 -19.03 0.13 -1.32
C LYS A 4 -17.66 0.19 -0.65
N ILE A 5 -16.58 0.15 -1.43
CA ILE A 5 -15.20 0.10 -0.94
C ILE A 5 -14.42 1.31 -1.46
N LEU A 6 -13.67 1.96 -0.59
CA LEU A 6 -12.65 2.94 -0.99
C LEU A 6 -11.28 2.27 -0.99
N VAL A 7 -10.56 2.35 -2.09
CA VAL A 7 -9.10 2.12 -2.13
C VAL A 7 -8.43 3.48 -2.20
N THR A 8 -7.74 3.86 -1.13
CA THR A 8 -7.04 5.15 -1.03
C THR A 8 -5.56 4.96 -0.83
N TYR A 9 -4.74 5.79 -1.47
CA TYR A 9 -3.29 5.62 -1.42
C TYR A 9 -2.49 6.93 -1.46
N SER A 10 -1.26 6.86 -0.97
CA SER A 10 -0.21 7.86 -1.17
C SER A 10 0.98 7.22 -1.91
N SER A 11 1.40 7.86 -3.00
CA SER A 11 2.42 7.35 -3.93
C SER A 11 3.39 8.47 -4.31
N GLN A 12 4.66 8.12 -4.52
CA GLN A 12 5.66 9.06 -5.05
C GLN A 12 6.19 8.65 -6.42
N THR A 13 6.42 7.34 -6.63
CA THR A 13 7.04 6.80 -7.85
C THR A 13 6.08 5.89 -8.64
N GLY A 14 4.77 6.07 -8.46
CA GLY A 14 3.75 5.35 -9.22
C GLY A 14 3.41 3.94 -8.75
N SER A 15 4.37 3.16 -8.20
CA SER A 15 4.11 1.74 -7.87
C SER A 15 2.92 1.51 -6.93
N THR A 16 2.73 2.36 -5.91
CA THR A 16 1.57 2.26 -5.01
C THR A 16 0.25 2.58 -5.72
N ALA A 17 0.28 3.46 -6.72
CA ALA A 17 -0.89 3.80 -7.52
C ALA A 17 -1.33 2.61 -8.36
N ASP A 18 -0.40 2.03 -9.13
CA ASP A 18 -0.67 0.86 -9.97
C ASP A 18 -1.21 -0.31 -9.14
N ILE A 19 -0.63 -0.57 -7.95
CA ILE A 19 -1.13 -1.61 -7.04
C ILE A 19 -2.53 -1.27 -6.53
N ALA A 20 -2.81 -0.02 -6.18
CA ALA A 20 -4.13 0.41 -5.73
C ALA A 20 -5.19 0.25 -6.82
N GLU A 21 -4.86 0.60 -8.06
CA GLU A 21 -5.73 0.44 -9.22
C GLU A 21 -6.06 -1.04 -9.45
N THR A 22 -5.04 -1.91 -9.47
CA THR A 22 -5.24 -3.37 -9.61
C THR A 22 -6.07 -3.96 -8.47
N ILE A 23 -5.83 -3.57 -7.21
CA ILE A 23 -6.68 -4.00 -6.10
C ILE A 23 -8.13 -3.54 -6.33
N GLY A 24 -8.32 -2.32 -6.82
CA GLY A 24 -9.63 -1.76 -7.09
C GLY A 24 -10.39 -2.52 -8.18
N GLU A 25 -9.72 -2.85 -9.28
CA GLU A 25 -10.25 -3.66 -10.38
C GLU A 25 -10.70 -5.04 -9.86
N ILE A 26 -9.83 -5.75 -9.14
CA ILE A 26 -10.12 -7.09 -8.62
C ILE A 26 -11.31 -7.08 -7.64
N LEU A 27 -11.40 -6.09 -6.77
CA LEU A 27 -12.53 -5.96 -5.87
C LEU A 27 -13.84 -5.65 -6.63
N SER A 28 -13.75 -4.85 -7.70
CA SER A 28 -14.89 -4.55 -8.58
C SER A 28 -15.36 -5.77 -9.36
N ASP A 29 -14.44 -6.58 -9.89
CA ASP A 29 -14.74 -7.83 -10.60
C ASP A 29 -15.43 -8.86 -9.70
N ASN A 30 -15.16 -8.79 -8.39
CA ASN A 30 -15.84 -9.58 -7.38
C ASN A 30 -17.20 -8.98 -6.92
N GLY A 31 -17.69 -7.94 -7.59
CA GLY A 31 -19.02 -7.38 -7.40
C GLY A 31 -19.13 -6.27 -6.35
N ALA A 32 -18.03 -5.72 -5.83
CA ALA A 32 -18.06 -4.53 -4.99
C ALA A 32 -18.19 -3.24 -5.83
N GLN A 33 -18.75 -2.18 -5.25
CA GLN A 33 -18.67 -0.84 -5.83
C GLN A 33 -17.40 -0.17 -5.32
N VAL A 34 -16.39 -0.01 -6.18
CA VAL A 34 -15.06 0.46 -5.76
C VAL A 34 -14.75 1.86 -6.27
N GLU A 35 -14.20 2.70 -5.41
CA GLU A 35 -13.56 3.96 -5.80
C GLU A 35 -12.08 3.90 -5.47
N VAL A 36 -11.22 4.22 -6.45
CA VAL A 36 -9.77 4.35 -6.26
C VAL A 36 -9.41 5.83 -6.28
N ARG A 37 -8.77 6.33 -5.20
CA ARG A 37 -8.48 7.76 -5.02
C ARG A 37 -7.11 7.99 -4.38
N LEU A 38 -6.44 9.07 -4.77
CA LEU A 38 -5.35 9.64 -3.98
C LEU A 38 -5.89 10.16 -2.65
N MET A 39 -5.15 10.00 -1.57
CA MET A 39 -5.57 10.39 -0.21
C MET A 39 -6.00 11.86 -0.11
N HIS A 40 -5.25 12.79 -0.69
CA HIS A 40 -5.62 14.21 -0.70
C HIS A 40 -6.92 14.54 -1.48
N ASN A 41 -7.44 13.62 -2.28
CA ASN A 41 -8.72 13.79 -2.99
C ASN A 41 -9.92 13.20 -2.23
N VAL A 42 -9.68 12.49 -1.13
CA VAL A 42 -10.74 11.90 -0.30
C VAL A 42 -11.24 12.91 0.71
N LYS A 43 -12.54 13.24 0.66
CA LYS A 43 -13.17 14.24 1.54
C LYS A 43 -14.02 13.63 2.65
N ASP A 44 -14.64 12.48 2.37
CA ASP A 44 -15.54 11.79 3.30
C ASP A 44 -15.35 10.27 3.19
N LEU A 45 -15.44 9.60 4.34
CA LEU A 45 -15.38 8.15 4.44
C LEU A 45 -16.72 7.51 4.82
N SER A 46 -17.73 8.32 5.15
CA SER A 46 -18.98 7.86 5.75
C SER A 46 -19.74 6.91 4.82
N SER A 47 -19.76 7.22 3.52
CA SER A 47 -20.48 6.43 2.50
C SER A 47 -19.91 5.05 2.19
N TYR A 48 -18.69 4.74 2.62
CA TYR A 48 -18.04 3.46 2.33
C TYR A 48 -18.31 2.43 3.43
N ASN A 49 -18.43 1.17 3.06
CA ASN A 49 -18.57 0.05 3.99
C ASN A 49 -17.21 -0.48 4.45
N ALA A 50 -16.18 -0.42 3.60
CA ALA A 50 -14.83 -0.87 3.92
C ALA A 50 -13.79 0.05 3.26
N ILE A 51 -12.58 0.10 3.84
CA ILE A 51 -11.49 0.96 3.36
C ILE A 51 -10.22 0.12 3.16
N VAL A 52 -9.55 0.29 2.02
CA VAL A 52 -8.19 -0.18 1.75
C VAL A 52 -7.26 1.02 1.73
N ILE A 53 -6.19 1.00 2.53
CA ILE A 53 -5.24 2.12 2.67
C ILE A 53 -3.84 1.68 2.20
N GLY A 54 -3.31 2.37 1.19
CA GLY A 54 -2.00 2.11 0.61
C GLY A 54 -0.98 3.21 0.89
N SER A 55 0.27 2.84 1.20
CA SER A 55 1.36 3.81 1.26
C SER A 55 2.69 3.23 0.80
N ALA A 56 3.54 4.06 0.19
CA ALA A 56 4.95 3.72 0.05
C ALA A 56 5.68 3.83 1.40
N ILE A 57 6.66 2.95 1.61
CA ILE A 57 7.62 3.08 2.70
C ILE A 57 8.86 3.78 2.17
N GLN A 58 9.19 4.92 2.76
CA GLN A 58 10.44 5.63 2.52
C GLN A 58 11.12 5.95 3.83
N SER A 59 12.45 5.80 3.86
CA SER A 59 13.25 6.08 5.06
C SER A 59 12.65 5.44 6.32
N ALA A 60 12.28 4.16 6.24
CA ALA A 60 11.74 3.36 7.34
C ALA A 60 10.37 3.82 7.89
N LYS A 61 9.55 4.53 7.10
CA LYS A 61 8.20 4.96 7.52
C LYS A 61 7.25 5.07 6.33
N TRP A 62 5.95 4.97 6.61
CA TRP A 62 4.90 5.40 5.67
C TRP A 62 5.05 6.88 5.31
N LEU A 63 4.52 7.25 4.15
CA LEU A 63 4.50 8.64 3.72
C LEU A 63 3.72 9.51 4.72
N PRO A 64 4.18 10.76 4.99
CA PRO A 64 3.51 11.65 5.93
C PRO A 64 2.03 11.89 5.60
N GLU A 65 1.68 12.01 4.31
CA GLU A 65 0.28 12.13 3.86
C GLU A 65 -0.58 10.97 4.34
N ALA A 66 -0.08 9.74 4.24
CA ALA A 66 -0.83 8.55 4.66
C ALA A 66 -1.04 8.48 6.17
N LEU A 67 -0.02 8.86 6.95
CA LEU A 67 -0.15 8.94 8.42
C LEU A 67 -1.15 10.03 8.82
N GLN A 68 -1.08 11.22 8.19
CA GLN A 68 -2.02 12.31 8.45
C GLN A 68 -3.45 11.90 8.08
N PHE A 69 -3.64 11.22 6.95
CA PHE A 69 -4.94 10.72 6.53
C PHE A 69 -5.57 9.79 7.59
N ILE A 70 -4.79 8.84 8.13
CA ILE A 70 -5.29 7.94 9.18
C ILE A 70 -5.63 8.72 10.45
N GLU A 71 -4.78 9.66 10.88
CA GLU A 71 -5.03 10.47 12.07
C GLU A 71 -6.32 11.30 11.96
N ILE A 72 -6.52 11.95 10.81
CA ILE A 72 -7.70 12.78 10.53
C ILE A 72 -8.98 11.93 10.56
N HIS A 73 -8.93 10.72 10.02
CA HIS A 73 -10.11 9.87 9.86
C HIS A 73 -10.23 8.74 10.90
N LYS A 74 -9.39 8.74 11.94
CA LYS A 74 -9.26 7.62 12.89
C LYS A 74 -10.58 7.15 13.49
N GLU A 75 -11.49 8.06 13.80
CA GLU A 75 -12.77 7.74 14.43
C GLU A 75 -13.69 6.95 13.51
N ILE A 76 -13.71 7.31 12.21
CA ILE A 76 -14.48 6.59 11.19
C ILE A 76 -13.81 5.27 10.83
N LEU A 77 -12.47 5.28 10.70
CA LEU A 77 -11.70 4.07 10.41
C LEU A 77 -11.84 3.01 11.50
N ALA A 78 -11.99 3.41 12.77
CA ALA A 78 -12.22 2.49 13.88
C ALA A 78 -13.58 1.76 13.83
N GLN A 79 -14.54 2.27 13.06
CA GLN A 79 -15.90 1.73 12.96
C GLN A 79 -16.11 0.87 11.71
N LYS A 80 -15.09 0.74 10.85
CA LYS A 80 -15.20 0.07 9.55
C LYS A 80 -14.08 -0.97 9.42
N PRO A 81 -14.29 -2.06 8.69
CA PRO A 81 -13.19 -2.93 8.31
C PRO A 81 -12.17 -2.17 7.46
N VAL A 82 -10.92 -2.14 7.90
CA VAL A 82 -9.80 -1.52 7.20
C VAL A 82 -8.78 -2.58 6.81
N ALA A 83 -8.38 -2.59 5.54
CA ALA A 83 -7.18 -3.32 5.10
C ALA A 83 -6.08 -2.31 4.79
N ILE A 84 -4.82 -2.68 5.01
CA ILE A 84 -3.68 -1.83 4.65
C ILE A 84 -2.69 -2.58 3.77
N PHE A 85 -2.07 -1.89 2.83
CA PHE A 85 -0.93 -2.42 2.10
C PHE A 85 0.22 -1.42 2.06
N SER A 86 1.43 -1.94 2.00
CA SER A 86 2.65 -1.13 1.97
C SER A 86 3.51 -1.49 0.76
N VAL A 87 4.11 -0.49 0.12
CA VAL A 87 5.07 -0.73 -0.97
C VAL A 87 6.46 -0.39 -0.47
N CYS A 88 7.34 -1.37 -0.39
CA CYS A 88 8.69 -1.20 0.12
C CYS A 88 9.74 -1.77 -0.82
N MET A 89 10.59 -0.89 -1.36
CA MET A 89 11.68 -1.32 -2.23
C MET A 89 12.67 -2.25 -1.51
N THR A 90 12.86 -2.13 -0.19
CA THR A 90 13.75 -3.01 0.58
C THR A 90 13.50 -4.51 0.34
N LEU A 91 12.27 -4.92 0.01
CA LEU A 91 11.96 -6.31 -0.36
C LEU A 91 12.64 -6.76 -1.66
N ALA A 92 12.90 -5.84 -2.59
CA ALA A 92 13.61 -6.08 -3.86
C ALA A 92 15.14 -6.06 -3.72
N MET A 93 15.68 -5.78 -2.54
CA MET A 93 17.13 -5.88 -2.30
C MET A 93 17.59 -7.34 -2.36
N LYS A 94 18.88 -7.54 -2.64
CA LYS A 94 19.51 -8.85 -2.44
C LYS A 94 19.32 -9.29 -0.98
N ASN A 95 18.71 -10.46 -0.77
CA ASN A 95 18.28 -10.96 0.54
C ASN A 95 17.21 -10.09 1.24
N GLY A 96 16.35 -9.39 0.48
CA GLY A 96 15.26 -8.55 0.99
C GLY A 96 14.38 -9.21 2.05
N GLU A 97 14.18 -10.52 1.93
CA GLU A 97 13.51 -11.39 2.90
C GLU A 97 14.02 -11.22 4.35
N LYS A 98 15.33 -10.99 4.54
CA LYS A 98 15.92 -10.80 5.87
C LYS A 98 15.45 -9.53 6.56
N TYR A 99 14.95 -8.55 5.80
CA TYR A 99 14.50 -7.27 6.30
C TYR A 99 12.99 -7.26 6.58
N LYS A 100 12.25 -8.35 6.33
CA LYS A 100 10.80 -8.41 6.57
C LYS A 100 10.42 -8.01 7.99
N HIS A 101 11.19 -8.43 9.00
CA HIS A 101 10.97 -8.01 10.37
C HIS A 101 11.11 -6.50 10.53
N ASN A 102 12.20 -5.91 10.02
CA ASN A 102 12.42 -4.47 10.10
C ASN A 102 11.32 -3.69 9.39
N ILE A 103 10.89 -4.16 8.21
CA ILE A 103 9.81 -3.51 7.45
C ILE A 103 8.50 -3.59 8.23
N SER A 104 8.21 -4.72 8.86
CA SER A 104 7.07 -4.88 9.75
C SER A 104 7.12 -3.90 10.94
N ASP A 105 8.30 -3.69 11.54
CA ASP A 105 8.44 -2.73 12.65
C ASP A 105 8.11 -1.29 12.23
N TRP A 106 8.39 -0.93 10.98
CA TRP A 106 8.09 0.40 10.42
C TRP A 106 6.58 0.66 10.31
N LEU A 107 5.75 -0.39 10.37
CA LEU A 107 4.29 -0.28 10.38
C LEU A 107 3.72 -0.15 11.78
N ASN A 108 4.52 -0.27 12.84
CA ASN A 108 4.06 -0.10 14.22
C ASN A 108 3.34 1.25 14.48
N PRO A 109 3.78 2.39 13.92
CA PRO A 109 3.03 3.64 14.03
C PRO A 109 1.63 3.54 13.40
N VAL A 110 1.49 2.88 12.25
CA VAL A 110 0.21 2.69 11.55
C VAL A 110 -0.72 1.81 12.39
N ARG A 111 -0.20 0.68 12.89
CA ARG A 111 -0.96 -0.29 13.71
C ARG A 111 -1.44 0.29 15.05
N LYS A 112 -0.80 1.35 15.55
CA LYS A 112 -1.27 2.09 16.74
C LYS A 112 -2.50 2.95 16.44
N LEU A 113 -2.67 3.38 15.20
CA LEU A 113 -3.74 4.29 14.78
C LEU A 113 -4.94 3.57 14.20
N VAL A 114 -4.70 2.46 13.50
CA VAL A 114 -5.75 1.62 12.91
C VAL A 114 -5.45 0.15 13.14
N LYS A 115 -6.50 -0.64 13.39
CA LYS A 115 -6.42 -2.10 13.54
C LYS A 115 -6.89 -2.74 12.24
N PRO A 116 -5.98 -3.12 11.33
CA PRO A 116 -6.38 -3.67 10.05
C PRO A 116 -6.95 -5.09 10.20
N VAL A 117 -8.00 -5.41 9.44
CA VAL A 117 -8.48 -6.79 9.24
C VAL A 117 -7.55 -7.60 8.34
N SER A 118 -6.71 -6.92 7.56
CA SER A 118 -5.70 -7.50 6.68
C SER A 118 -4.57 -6.52 6.44
N GLU A 119 -3.34 -7.00 6.46
CA GLU A 119 -2.13 -6.22 6.17
C GLU A 119 -1.27 -7.01 5.18
N GLU A 120 -0.65 -6.32 4.21
CA GLU A 120 0.33 -6.93 3.30
C GLU A 120 1.42 -5.94 2.87
N ILE A 121 2.60 -6.46 2.54
CA ILE A 121 3.75 -5.67 2.07
C ILE A 121 4.17 -6.18 0.70
N PHE A 122 4.11 -5.31 -0.30
CA PHE A 122 4.54 -5.57 -1.67
C PHE A 122 5.87 -4.89 -1.97
N ALA A 123 6.63 -5.48 -2.90
CA ALA A 123 7.73 -4.78 -3.56
C ALA A 123 7.19 -3.83 -4.64
N GLY A 124 7.98 -2.83 -5.03
CA GLY A 124 7.63 -1.85 -6.05
C GLY A 124 8.51 -1.94 -7.28
N VAL A 125 8.49 -0.89 -8.10
CA VAL A 125 9.35 -0.74 -9.27
C VAL A 125 10.57 0.10 -8.90
N LEU A 126 11.77 -0.42 -9.17
CA LEU A 126 12.97 0.41 -9.19
C LEU A 126 13.18 0.91 -10.61
N ASN A 127 12.85 2.18 -10.85
CA ASN A 127 13.18 2.87 -12.09
C ASN A 127 14.10 4.05 -11.77
N ILE A 128 15.41 3.88 -12.05
CA ILE A 128 16.40 4.91 -11.72
C ILE A 128 16.18 6.16 -12.58
N GLY A 129 15.64 5.99 -13.79
CA GLY A 129 15.32 7.09 -14.70
C GLY A 129 14.29 8.08 -14.14
N GLN A 130 13.39 7.62 -13.26
CA GLN A 130 12.34 8.44 -12.64
C GLN A 130 12.81 9.18 -11.37
N ILE A 131 14.02 8.91 -10.88
CA ILE A 131 14.55 9.60 -9.69
C ILE A 131 14.97 11.02 -10.10
N GLU A 132 14.32 12.05 -9.59
CA GLU A 132 14.63 13.44 -9.99
C GLU A 132 16.05 13.87 -9.60
N SER A 133 16.50 13.51 -8.39
CA SER A 133 17.81 13.92 -7.88
C SER A 133 18.97 13.20 -8.60
N PHE A 134 19.83 13.98 -9.25
CA PHE A 134 21.02 13.46 -9.94
C PHE A 134 21.98 12.70 -9.01
N ILE A 135 22.21 13.21 -7.79
CA ILE A 135 23.06 12.56 -6.79
C ILE A 135 22.46 11.22 -6.36
N GLN A 136 21.14 11.17 -6.14
CA GLN A 136 20.46 9.91 -5.80
C GLN A 136 20.52 8.93 -6.96
N ARG A 137 20.30 9.38 -8.21
CA ARG A 137 20.48 8.55 -9.41
C ARG A 137 21.84 7.88 -9.44
N ILE A 138 22.93 8.63 -9.26
CA ILE A 138 24.29 8.06 -9.24
C ILE A 138 24.44 7.02 -8.12
N LYS A 139 23.99 7.32 -6.89
CA LYS A 139 24.06 6.37 -5.77
C LYS A 139 23.31 5.07 -6.06
N PHE A 140 22.11 5.15 -6.64
CA PHE A 140 21.34 3.96 -7.02
C PHE A 140 22.02 3.17 -8.15
N ARG A 141 22.61 3.84 -9.16
CA ARG A 141 23.37 3.15 -10.23
C ARG A 141 24.56 2.39 -9.67
N ILE A 142 25.33 3.00 -8.76
CA ILE A 142 26.43 2.32 -8.08
C ILE A 142 25.89 1.13 -7.29
N SER A 143 24.81 1.32 -6.54
CA SER A 143 24.21 0.26 -5.71
C SER A 143 23.67 -0.91 -6.54
N VAL A 144 23.17 -0.66 -7.76
CA VAL A 144 22.81 -1.69 -8.74
C VAL A 144 24.06 -2.38 -9.29
N ALA A 145 25.11 -1.63 -9.64
CA ALA A 145 26.36 -2.18 -10.17
C ALA A 145 27.06 -3.13 -9.17
N VAL A 146 26.97 -2.85 -7.86
CA VAL A 146 27.49 -3.73 -6.80
C VAL A 146 26.50 -4.83 -6.37
N GLY A 147 25.34 -4.93 -7.02
CA GLY A 147 24.37 -6.01 -6.84
C GLY A 147 23.55 -5.95 -5.56
N VAL A 148 23.44 -4.78 -4.92
CA VAL A 148 22.55 -4.57 -3.75
C VAL A 148 21.09 -4.49 -4.21
N TRP A 149 20.87 -3.85 -5.36
CA TRP A 149 19.57 -3.63 -5.98
C TRP A 149 19.55 -4.21 -7.39
N LYS A 150 18.35 -4.55 -7.87
CA LYS A 150 18.11 -4.85 -9.28
C LYS A 150 17.11 -3.84 -9.83
N GLU A 151 17.46 -3.15 -10.91
CA GLU A 151 16.52 -2.26 -11.60
C GLU A 151 15.42 -3.08 -12.28
N GLY A 152 14.20 -2.56 -12.30
CA GLY A 152 13.04 -3.22 -12.91
C GLY A 152 11.83 -3.34 -11.98
N ASP A 153 10.83 -4.09 -12.47
CA ASP A 153 9.60 -4.38 -11.75
C ASP A 153 9.78 -5.58 -10.82
N HIS A 154 9.49 -5.39 -9.53
CA HIS A 154 9.53 -6.45 -8.51
C HIS A 154 8.16 -6.75 -7.91
N ARG A 155 7.09 -6.15 -8.44
CA ARG A 155 5.74 -6.41 -7.98
C ARG A 155 5.38 -7.86 -8.29
N ASN A 156 4.90 -8.57 -7.27
CA ASN A 156 4.34 -9.89 -7.43
C ASN A 156 2.83 -9.74 -7.65
N TRP A 157 2.41 -9.69 -8.91
CA TRP A 157 1.01 -9.51 -9.30
C TRP A 157 0.10 -10.64 -8.81
N GLU A 158 0.58 -11.88 -8.81
CA GLU A 158 -0.16 -13.02 -8.26
C GLU A 158 -0.41 -12.85 -6.75
N ALA A 159 0.59 -12.36 -6.01
CA ALA A 159 0.42 -12.08 -4.57
C ALA A 159 -0.55 -10.93 -4.32
N ILE A 160 -0.50 -9.86 -5.13
CA ILE A 160 -1.44 -8.73 -5.06
C ILE A 160 -2.86 -9.23 -5.32
N GLU A 161 -3.05 -10.03 -6.37
CA GLU A 161 -4.35 -10.60 -6.73
C GLU A 161 -4.89 -11.52 -5.65
N LYS A 162 -4.07 -12.44 -5.14
CA LYS A 162 -4.44 -13.34 -4.05
C LYS A 162 -4.85 -12.56 -2.79
N TRP A 163 -4.11 -11.51 -2.45
CA TRP A 163 -4.43 -10.69 -1.30
C TRP A 163 -5.74 -9.92 -1.50
N ALA A 164 -5.92 -9.26 -2.65
CA ALA A 164 -7.13 -8.53 -2.99
C ALA A 164 -8.37 -9.43 -2.94
N ASN A 165 -8.31 -10.62 -3.56
CA ASN A 165 -9.39 -11.61 -3.50
C ASN A 165 -9.72 -12.05 -2.07
N SER A 166 -8.73 -12.13 -1.18
CA SER A 166 -8.97 -12.49 0.23
C SER A 166 -9.81 -11.45 0.99
N LEU A 167 -9.81 -10.17 0.56
CA LEU A 167 -10.44 -9.08 1.29
C LEU A 167 -11.97 -9.17 1.29
N ASN A 168 -12.60 -9.71 0.24
CA ASN A 168 -14.06 -9.81 0.17
C ASN A 168 -14.66 -10.56 1.35
N SER A 169 -14.04 -11.69 1.73
CA SER A 169 -14.48 -12.48 2.89
C SER A 169 -14.27 -11.72 4.21
N LYS A 170 -13.18 -10.94 4.33
CA LYS A 170 -12.84 -10.17 5.53
C LYS A 170 -13.76 -8.96 5.72
N PHE A 171 -14.18 -8.33 4.64
CA PHE A 171 -15.14 -7.22 4.65
C PHE A 171 -16.58 -7.67 4.89
N SER A 172 -16.91 -8.93 4.57
CA SER A 172 -18.25 -9.50 4.81
C SER A 172 -18.44 -10.01 6.24
N ASN A 173 -17.37 -10.49 6.89
CA ASN A 173 -17.43 -11.15 8.20
C ASN A 173 -17.46 -10.20 9.41
N THR A 174 -17.37 -8.88 9.21
CA THR A 174 -17.36 -7.89 10.30
C THR A 174 -18.75 -7.39 10.68
N ASN A 175 -19.82 -7.85 10.01
CA ASN A 175 -21.22 -7.53 10.29
C ASN A 175 -21.93 -8.54 11.21
N LYS A 176 -21.19 -9.30 12.03
CA LYS A 176 -21.76 -10.33 12.90
C LYS A 176 -21.37 -10.14 14.36
#